data_AF-A0A1W1CE21-F1
#
_entry.id   AF-A0A1W1CE21-F1
#
_cell.length_a   1.000
_cell.length_b   1.000
_cell.length_c   1.000
_cell.angle_alpha   90.00
_cell.angle_beta   90.00
_cell.angle_gamma   90.00
#
_symmetry.space_group_name_H-M   'P 1'
#
loop_
_entity.id
_entity.type
_entity.pdbx_description
1 polymer ?
#
loop_
_entity_poly.entity_id
_entity_poly.type
_entity_poly.pdbx_seq_one_letter_code
_entity_poly.pdbx_strand_id
1 'polypeptide(L)'
;MIKRVFTTLVISLAISSGSYANDLKNSLLSNASSSDGSDMVNLDNLNVGAKPKVVHHKSRSGKAIIGTVNGYNIRKKKADKFLEIATKGKIKDFDRLPKKQREEIVKNLAATTLIEVRSRKEVTKAEKNKLAAQYWMGKKLKAIKVTKAEAKKFYNKNKKVFKDKKGKQLTFKKVEEYIIMTIRQQKFSKNLMKKAKIVIK
;
A
#
# COMPACT_ATOMS: atom_id res chain seq x y z
N MET A 1 25.18 -40.88 -29.48
CA MET A 1 25.70 -39.51 -29.70
C MET A 1 24.54 -38.53 -29.57
N ILE A 2 24.29 -37.99 -28.36
CA ILE A 2 23.08 -37.22 -28.06
C ILE A 2 23.38 -35.73 -28.25
N LYS A 3 22.83 -35.14 -29.31
CA LYS A 3 22.91 -33.70 -29.60
C LYS A 3 22.16 -32.92 -28.52
N ARG A 4 22.88 -32.17 -27.68
CA ARG A 4 22.29 -31.20 -26.74
C ARG A 4 21.87 -29.96 -27.52
N VAL A 5 20.59 -29.85 -27.83
CA VAL A 5 19.99 -28.61 -28.36
C VAL A 5 19.83 -27.64 -27.20
N PHE A 6 20.65 -26.59 -27.17
CA PHE A 6 20.44 -25.42 -26.30
C PHE A 6 19.28 -24.61 -26.87
N THR A 7 18.06 -24.91 -26.43
CA THR A 7 16.90 -24.03 -26.65
C THR A 7 17.04 -22.81 -25.75
N THR A 8 17.59 -21.73 -26.29
CA THR A 8 17.46 -20.38 -25.75
C THR A 8 15.98 -20.04 -25.62
N LEU A 9 15.46 -20.19 -24.40
CA LEU A 9 14.11 -19.76 -24.03
C LEU A 9 14.07 -18.22 -24.09
N VAL A 10 13.80 -17.68 -25.27
CA VAL A 10 13.34 -16.30 -25.41
C VAL A 10 11.95 -16.28 -24.78
N ILE A 11 11.88 -15.93 -23.49
CA ILE A 11 10.62 -15.55 -22.86
C ILE A 11 10.22 -14.21 -23.49
N SER A 12 9.60 -14.31 -24.66
CA SER A 12 8.70 -13.28 -25.16
C SER A 12 7.59 -13.18 -24.14
N LEU A 13 7.66 -12.17 -23.27
CA LEU A 13 6.48 -11.70 -22.54
C LEU A 13 5.51 -11.18 -23.61
N ALA A 14 4.78 -12.11 -24.23
CA ALA A 14 3.56 -11.77 -24.93
C ALA A 14 2.67 -11.15 -23.87
N ILE A 15 2.54 -9.82 -23.93
CA ILE A 15 1.47 -9.10 -23.26
C ILE A 15 0.21 -9.46 -24.06
N SER A 16 -0.24 -10.71 -23.94
CA SER A 16 -1.59 -11.07 -24.30
C SER A 16 -2.47 -10.35 -23.29
N SER A 17 -3.16 -9.34 -23.79
CA SER A 17 -4.19 -8.54 -23.14
C SER A 17 -5.29 -9.44 -22.57
N GLY A 18 -5.03 -10.01 -21.40
CA GLY A 18 -6.03 -10.56 -20.50
C GLY A 18 -6.24 -9.56 -19.36
N SER A 19 -7.49 -9.18 -19.12
CA SER A 19 -7.94 -8.15 -18.18
C SER A 19 -7.28 -8.21 -16.79
N TYR A 20 -6.83 -9.39 -16.36
CA TYR A 20 -6.12 -9.62 -15.10
C TYR A 20 -4.76 -8.93 -14.96
N ALA A 21 -4.01 -8.76 -16.06
CA ALA A 21 -2.70 -8.08 -16.01
C ALA A 21 -2.85 -6.56 -15.87
N ASN A 22 -3.91 -5.99 -16.46
CA ASN A 22 -4.22 -4.57 -16.36
C ASN A 22 -4.80 -4.21 -14.99
N ASP A 23 -5.64 -5.05 -14.40
CA ASP A 23 -6.13 -4.86 -13.04
C ASP A 23 -4.99 -4.93 -12.01
N LEU A 24 -4.06 -5.88 -12.18
CA LEU A 24 -2.89 -5.98 -11.31
C LEU A 24 -1.93 -4.80 -11.48
N LYS A 25 -1.70 -4.37 -12.72
CA LYS A 25 -0.86 -3.21 -13.04
C LYS A 25 -1.45 -1.90 -12.50
N ASN A 26 -2.75 -1.68 -12.68
CA ASN A 26 -3.45 -0.50 -12.17
C ASN A 26 -3.54 -0.52 -10.64
N SER A 27 -3.79 -1.67 -10.03
CA SER A 27 -3.81 -1.85 -8.56
C SER A 27 -2.43 -1.68 -7.90
N LEU A 28 -1.35 -2.01 -8.61
CA LEU A 28 0.02 -1.79 -8.11
C LEU A 28 0.53 -0.37 -8.32
N LEU A 29 0.11 0.28 -9.41
CA LEU A 29 0.43 1.69 -9.65
C LEU A 29 -0.35 2.60 -8.71
N SER A 30 -1.63 2.32 -8.44
CA SER A 30 -2.44 3.09 -7.49
C SER A 30 -1.95 2.96 -6.03
N ASN A 31 -1.47 1.77 -5.63
CA ASN A 31 -0.88 1.55 -4.30
C ASN A 31 0.57 2.04 -4.16
N ALA A 32 1.23 2.42 -5.26
CA ALA A 32 2.54 3.05 -5.22
C ALA A 32 2.43 4.58 -5.09
N SER A 33 1.31 5.17 -5.54
CA SER A 33 1.00 6.60 -5.43
C SER A 33 0.23 6.99 -4.15
N SER A 34 -0.34 6.04 -3.41
CA SER A 34 -0.90 6.30 -2.08
C SER A 34 0.18 6.18 -1.01
N SER A 35 1.03 7.21 -0.90
CA SER A 35 1.63 7.52 0.38
C SER A 35 0.51 7.92 1.33
N ASP A 36 0.48 7.25 2.47
CA ASP A 36 -0.38 7.48 3.62
C ASP A 36 -1.87 7.16 3.46
N GLY A 37 -2.32 6.18 4.26
CA GLY A 37 -3.72 6.08 4.66
C GLY A 37 -4.16 7.22 5.61
N SER A 38 -3.57 8.41 5.47
CA SER A 38 -3.91 9.63 6.20
C SER A 38 -5.11 10.36 5.59
N ASP A 39 -5.40 10.15 4.31
CA ASP A 39 -6.41 10.95 3.58
C ASP A 39 -7.87 10.63 3.95
N MET A 40 -8.12 9.61 4.78
CA MET A 40 -9.46 9.33 5.32
C MET A 40 -9.72 9.97 6.69
N VAL A 41 -8.74 10.65 7.27
CA VAL A 41 -8.84 11.23 8.61
C VAL A 41 -8.69 12.73 8.50
N ASN A 42 -9.80 13.46 8.66
CA ASN A 42 -9.73 14.91 8.84
C ASN A 42 -9.11 15.20 10.22
N LEU A 43 -7.86 15.68 10.19
CA LEU A 43 -7.09 16.09 11.36
C LEU A 43 -7.11 17.61 11.56
N ASP A 44 -7.81 18.36 10.71
CA ASP A 44 -7.79 19.83 10.67
C ASP A 44 -8.35 20.43 11.97
N ASN A 45 -9.26 19.70 12.62
CA ASN A 45 -9.85 20.07 13.91
C ASN A 45 -8.99 19.70 15.12
N LEU A 46 -7.93 18.89 14.94
CA LEU A 46 -6.93 18.68 15.97
C LEU A 46 -5.93 19.83 15.86
N ASN A 47 -5.92 20.73 16.85
CA ASN A 47 -4.90 21.77 16.92
C ASN A 47 -3.54 21.15 17.32
N VAL A 48 -2.91 20.40 16.41
CA VAL A 48 -1.66 19.63 16.62
C VAL A 48 -0.46 20.54 16.92
N GLY A 49 -0.58 21.84 16.60
CA GLY A 49 0.43 22.87 16.84
C GLY A 49 0.26 23.68 18.14
N ALA A 50 -0.88 23.59 18.83
CA ALA A 50 -1.08 24.31 20.07
C ALA A 50 -0.19 23.75 21.19
N LYS A 51 0.41 24.64 21.99
CA LYS A 51 1.08 24.28 23.23
C LYS A 51 0.11 23.45 24.07
N PRO A 52 0.47 22.21 24.47
CA PRO A 52 -0.47 21.35 25.17
C PRO A 52 -0.82 21.97 26.52
N LYS A 53 -2.08 22.41 26.70
CA LYS A 53 -2.67 22.50 28.04
C LYS A 53 -2.89 21.07 28.51
N VAL A 54 -1.83 20.47 29.06
CA VAL A 54 -1.87 19.12 29.63
C VAL A 54 -2.82 19.18 30.83
N VAL A 55 -3.97 18.54 30.70
CA VAL A 55 -4.87 18.38 31.85
C VAL A 55 -4.37 17.17 32.64
N HIS A 56 -4.11 17.36 33.94
CA HIS A 56 -3.66 16.29 34.82
C HIS A 56 -4.83 15.36 35.19
N HIS A 57 -5.26 14.54 34.23
CA HIS A 57 -6.12 13.41 34.51
C HIS A 57 -5.28 12.15 34.70
N LYS A 58 -5.72 11.28 35.63
CA LYS A 58 -5.18 9.93 35.75
C LYS A 58 -5.42 9.17 34.44
N SER A 59 -4.35 8.66 33.84
CA SER A 59 -4.44 7.85 32.64
C SER A 59 -5.18 6.55 32.92
N ARG A 60 -6.23 6.28 32.15
CA ARG A 60 -7.01 5.04 32.24
C ARG A 60 -6.31 3.91 31.48
N SER A 61 -6.67 2.67 31.79
CA SER A 61 -6.16 1.48 31.08
C SER A 61 -6.47 1.54 29.59
N GLY A 62 -5.56 1.02 28.75
CA GLY A 62 -5.80 0.91 27.30
C GLY A 62 -7.03 0.08 26.91
N LYS A 63 -7.54 -0.77 27.81
CA LYS A 63 -8.77 -1.55 27.60
C LYS A 63 -10.05 -0.74 27.86
N ALA A 64 -9.95 0.42 28.53
CA ALA A 64 -11.08 1.26 28.89
C ALA A 64 -11.91 1.67 27.65
N ILE A 65 -13.23 1.63 27.80
CA ILE A 65 -14.17 2.11 26.79
C ILE A 65 -14.24 3.64 26.93
N ILE A 66 -13.99 4.35 25.85
CA ILE A 66 -14.01 5.82 25.80
C ILE A 66 -15.22 6.36 25.03
N GLY A 67 -15.96 5.48 24.37
CA GLY A 67 -17.19 5.78 23.65
C GLY A 67 -17.74 4.53 22.96
N THR A 68 -18.94 4.64 22.40
CA THR A 68 -19.59 3.59 21.62
C THR A 68 -20.18 4.18 20.34
N VAL A 69 -20.26 3.37 19.29
CA VAL A 69 -20.97 3.72 18.05
C VAL A 69 -21.77 2.51 17.59
N ASN A 70 -23.09 2.62 17.48
CA ASN A 70 -23.99 1.51 17.14
C ASN A 70 -23.73 0.23 17.97
N GLY A 71 -23.48 0.38 19.28
CA GLY A 71 -23.15 -0.73 20.18
C GLY A 71 -21.70 -1.25 20.09
N TYR A 72 -20.87 -0.74 19.17
CA TYR A 72 -19.46 -1.11 19.07
C TYR A 72 -18.58 -0.23 19.97
N ASN A 73 -17.76 -0.88 20.79
CA ASN A 73 -16.90 -0.22 21.75
C ASN A 73 -15.69 0.46 21.09
N ILE A 74 -15.50 1.75 21.36
CA ILE A 74 -14.29 2.49 21.04
C ILE A 74 -13.40 2.46 22.29
N ARG A 75 -12.23 1.83 22.18
CA ARG A 75 -11.30 1.65 23.31
C ARG A 75 -10.18 2.68 23.30
N LYS A 76 -9.71 3.06 24.50
CA LYS A 76 -8.60 3.99 24.71
C LYS A 76 -7.36 3.64 23.89
N LYS A 77 -6.97 2.35 23.85
CA LYS A 77 -5.80 1.88 23.06
C LYS A 77 -5.89 2.26 21.58
N LYS A 78 -7.09 2.35 20.99
CA LYS A 78 -7.27 2.77 19.58
C LYS A 78 -7.03 4.28 19.45
N ALA A 79 -7.50 5.08 20.41
CA ALA A 79 -7.25 6.52 20.46
C ALA A 79 -5.79 6.87 20.74
N ASP A 80 -5.13 6.19 21.66
CA ASP A 80 -3.71 6.40 21.95
C ASP A 80 -2.84 6.15 20.70
N LYS A 81 -3.09 5.05 19.97
CA LYS A 81 -2.41 4.74 18.70
C LYS A 81 -2.68 5.78 17.62
N PHE A 82 -3.92 6.21 17.50
CA PHE A 82 -4.31 7.25 16.55
C PHE A 82 -3.55 8.55 16.82
N LEU A 83 -3.47 8.96 18.08
CA LEU A 83 -2.73 10.15 18.50
C LEU A 83 -1.23 10.03 18.26
N GLU A 84 -0.64 8.86 18.52
CA GLU A 84 0.78 8.63 18.25
C GLU A 84 1.11 8.85 16.77
N ILE A 85 0.27 8.35 15.86
CA ILE A 85 0.43 8.53 14.42
C ILE A 85 0.18 10.00 14.02
N ALA A 86 -0.98 10.54 14.40
CA ALA A 86 -1.43 11.88 13.98
C ALA A 86 -0.53 13.00 14.49
N THR A 87 0.04 12.84 15.69
CA THR A 87 0.89 13.86 16.32
C THR A 87 2.38 13.59 16.16
N LYS A 88 2.78 12.57 15.37
CA LYS A 88 4.16 12.10 15.24
C LYS A 88 4.80 11.83 16.62
N GLY A 89 4.02 11.26 17.54
CA GLY A 89 4.46 10.87 18.88
C GLY A 89 4.48 11.98 19.94
N LYS A 90 4.08 13.23 19.61
CA LYS A 90 4.04 14.35 20.58
C LYS A 90 3.01 14.13 21.69
N ILE A 91 1.87 13.53 21.36
CA ILE A 91 0.81 13.19 22.30
C ILE A 91 0.53 11.69 22.17
N LYS A 92 0.66 10.96 23.28
CA LYS A 92 0.50 9.50 23.33
C LYS A 92 -0.67 9.03 24.19
N ASP A 93 -1.22 9.94 25.00
CA ASP A 93 -2.25 9.60 25.97
C ASP A 93 -3.50 10.44 25.73
N PHE A 94 -4.56 9.76 25.30
CA PHE A 94 -5.87 10.35 25.06
C PHE A 94 -6.43 11.10 26.28
N ASP A 95 -6.16 10.62 27.49
CA ASP A 95 -6.77 11.20 28.70
C ASP A 95 -6.18 12.56 29.07
N ARG A 96 -4.99 12.88 28.57
CA ARG A 96 -4.31 14.18 28.77
C ARG A 96 -4.88 15.30 27.91
N LEU A 97 -5.75 14.97 26.97
CA LEU A 97 -6.38 15.94 26.09
C LEU A 97 -7.54 16.65 26.76
N PRO A 98 -7.78 17.94 26.43
CA PRO A 98 -9.00 18.65 26.78
C PRO A 98 -10.26 17.91 26.30
N LYS A 99 -11.36 18.04 27.04
CA LYS A 99 -12.64 17.35 26.78
C LYS A 99 -13.09 17.46 25.32
N LYS A 100 -13.08 18.66 24.74
CA LYS A 100 -13.49 18.90 23.34
C LYS A 100 -12.66 18.10 22.33
N GLN A 101 -11.34 18.01 22.54
CA GLN A 101 -10.45 17.23 21.66
C GLN A 101 -10.69 15.72 21.81
N ARG A 102 -10.96 15.27 23.03
CA ARG A 102 -11.33 13.86 23.28
C ARG A 102 -12.60 13.47 22.53
N GLU A 103 -13.61 14.34 22.54
CA GLU A 103 -14.87 14.12 21.81
C GLU A 103 -14.65 14.02 20.30
N GLU A 104 -13.87 14.93 19.70
CA GLU A 104 -13.55 14.89 18.27
C GLU A 104 -12.79 13.61 17.86
N ILE A 105 -11.83 13.17 18.69
CA ILE A 105 -11.14 11.90 18.42
C ILE A 105 -12.11 10.72 18.48
N VAL A 106 -13.03 10.70 19.44
CA VAL A 106 -14.05 9.64 19.51
C VAL A 106 -14.95 9.65 18.28
N LYS A 107 -15.39 10.82 17.79
CA LYS A 107 -16.17 10.95 16.55
C LYS A 107 -15.39 10.43 15.33
N ASN A 108 -14.13 10.82 15.17
CA ASN A 108 -13.28 10.34 14.08
C ASN A 108 -13.06 8.82 14.15
N LEU A 109 -12.85 8.28 15.36
CA LEU A 109 -12.70 6.85 15.56
C LEU A 109 -14.01 6.07 15.36
N ALA A 110 -15.17 6.71 15.52
CA ALA A 110 -16.46 6.10 15.27
C ALA A 110 -16.57 5.66 13.80
N ALA A 111 -16.23 6.56 12.86
CA ALA A 111 -16.23 6.23 11.43
C ALA A 111 -15.30 5.05 11.12
N THR A 112 -14.04 5.09 11.58
CA THR A 112 -13.09 3.98 11.35
C THR A 112 -13.54 2.67 12.00
N THR A 113 -14.24 2.73 13.13
CA THR A 113 -14.79 1.54 13.81
C THR A 113 -15.95 0.95 13.02
N LEU A 114 -16.83 1.78 12.46
CA LEU A 114 -17.90 1.31 11.58
C LEU A 114 -17.35 0.68 10.28
N ILE A 115 -16.35 1.30 9.65
CA ILE A 115 -15.66 0.74 8.47
C ILE A 115 -15.01 -0.60 8.81
N GLU A 116 -14.33 -0.69 9.95
CA GLU A 116 -13.69 -1.94 10.39
C GLU A 116 -14.72 -3.05 10.62
N VAL A 117 -15.85 -2.73 11.27
CA VAL A 117 -16.93 -3.69 11.51
C VAL A 117 -17.56 -4.14 10.20
N ARG A 118 -17.93 -3.22 9.31
CA ARG A 118 -18.55 -3.56 8.01
C ARG A 118 -17.60 -4.36 7.13
N SER A 119 -16.35 -3.93 7.00
CA SER A 119 -15.36 -4.65 6.20
C SER A 119 -15.10 -6.07 6.70
N ARG A 120 -15.15 -6.32 8.02
CA ARG A 120 -15.05 -7.70 8.54
C ARG A 120 -16.20 -8.59 8.10
N LYS A 121 -17.41 -8.04 8.00
CA LYS A 121 -18.65 -8.74 7.59
C LYS A 121 -18.75 -8.91 6.08
N GLU A 122 -18.46 -7.86 5.32
CA GLU A 122 -18.72 -7.79 3.89
C GLU A 122 -17.55 -8.32 3.05
N VAL A 123 -16.30 -8.21 3.52
CA VAL A 123 -15.14 -8.69 2.75
C VAL A 123 -14.99 -10.19 2.89
N THR A 124 -15.14 -10.87 1.76
CA THR A 124 -15.04 -12.32 1.63
C THR A 124 -13.63 -12.84 1.89
N LYS A 125 -13.50 -14.15 2.14
CA LYS A 125 -12.18 -14.81 2.28
C LYS A 125 -11.34 -14.68 1.00
N ALA A 126 -11.97 -14.77 -0.17
CA ALA A 126 -11.29 -14.61 -1.45
C ALA A 126 -10.66 -13.22 -1.61
N GLU A 127 -11.41 -12.17 -1.26
CA GLU A 127 -10.92 -10.79 -1.29
C GLU A 127 -9.82 -10.55 -0.25
N LYS A 128 -9.95 -11.08 0.96
CA LYS A 128 -8.89 -11.05 1.99
C LYS A 128 -7.60 -11.68 1.48
N ASN A 129 -7.69 -12.85 0.85
CA ASN A 129 -6.54 -13.53 0.27
C ASN A 129 -5.91 -12.74 -0.88
N LYS A 130 -6.74 -12.14 -1.75
CA LYS A 130 -6.27 -11.27 -2.84
C LYS A 130 -5.51 -10.07 -2.29
N LEU A 131 -6.08 -9.36 -1.30
CA LEU A 131 -5.43 -8.21 -0.65
C LEU A 131 -4.12 -8.61 0.05
N ALA A 132 -4.10 -9.74 0.76
CA ALA A 132 -2.89 -10.24 1.40
C ALA A 132 -1.78 -10.56 0.38
N ALA A 133 -2.13 -11.22 -0.72
CA ALA A 133 -1.20 -11.53 -1.80
C ALA A 133 -0.66 -10.25 -2.47
N GLN A 134 -1.54 -9.28 -2.75
CA GLN A 134 -1.16 -7.98 -3.30
C GLN A 134 -0.23 -7.20 -2.36
N TYR A 135 -0.57 -7.14 -1.07
CA TYR A 135 0.26 -6.47 -0.06
C TYR A 135 1.65 -7.11 0.03
N TRP A 136 1.71 -8.44 0.11
CA TRP A 136 2.98 -9.18 0.14
C TRP A 136 3.81 -8.94 -1.11
N MET A 137 3.20 -9.00 -2.30
CA MET A 137 3.87 -8.74 -3.56
C MET A 137 4.39 -7.30 -3.62
N GLY A 138 3.59 -6.31 -3.20
CA GLY A 138 4.02 -4.92 -3.11
C GLY A 138 5.24 -4.74 -2.21
N LYS A 139 5.25 -5.38 -1.04
CA LYS A 139 6.42 -5.39 -0.14
C LYS A 139 7.66 -5.98 -0.81
N LYS A 140 7.51 -7.09 -1.55
CA LYS A 140 8.62 -7.73 -2.26
C LYS A 140 9.13 -6.90 -3.44
N LEU A 141 8.24 -6.27 -4.21
CA LEU A 141 8.62 -5.38 -5.32
C LEU A 141 9.41 -4.17 -4.83
N LYS A 142 8.97 -3.52 -3.73
CA LYS A 142 9.68 -2.37 -3.13
C LYS A 142 11.11 -2.71 -2.70
N ALA A 143 11.33 -3.94 -2.23
CA ALA A 143 12.65 -4.42 -1.82
C ALA A 143 13.62 -4.69 -3.00
N ILE A 144 13.11 -4.82 -4.23
CA ILE A 144 13.94 -5.09 -5.41
C ILE A 144 14.61 -3.78 -5.86
N LYS A 145 15.95 -3.77 -5.78
CA LYS A 145 16.80 -2.69 -6.27
C LYS A 145 16.91 -2.75 -7.80
N VAL A 146 16.75 -1.59 -8.44
CA VAL A 146 16.97 -1.38 -9.87
C VAL A 146 17.86 -0.16 -10.01
N THR A 147 18.99 -0.31 -10.71
CA THR A 147 19.92 0.80 -10.90
C THR A 147 19.48 1.65 -12.10
N LYS A 148 19.91 2.91 -12.13
CA LYS A 148 19.67 3.81 -13.27
C LYS A 148 20.28 3.25 -14.57
N ALA A 149 21.43 2.56 -14.48
CA ALA A 149 22.07 1.92 -15.61
C ALA A 149 21.20 0.78 -16.19
N GLU A 150 20.64 -0.08 -15.32
CA GLU A 150 19.69 -1.13 -15.73
C GLU A 150 18.46 -0.53 -16.42
N ALA A 151 17.89 0.54 -15.85
CA ALA A 151 16.72 1.22 -16.41
C ALA A 151 17.03 1.85 -17.79
N LYS A 152 18.17 2.52 -17.93
CA LYS A 152 18.63 3.07 -19.23
C LYS A 152 18.85 1.97 -20.27
N LYS A 153 19.48 0.86 -19.88
CA LYS A 153 19.68 -0.29 -20.78
C LYS A 153 18.34 -0.86 -21.26
N PHE A 154 17.37 -0.99 -20.37
CA PHE A 154 16.02 -1.42 -20.73
C PHE A 154 15.34 -0.44 -21.69
N TYR A 155 15.42 0.87 -21.41
CA TYR A 155 14.88 1.91 -22.29
C TYR A 155 15.48 1.85 -23.69
N ASN A 156 16.81 1.79 -23.79
CA ASN A 156 17.51 1.77 -25.08
C ASN A 156 17.14 0.53 -25.89
N LYS A 157 17.04 -0.65 -25.25
CA LYS A 157 16.65 -1.90 -25.91
C LYS A 157 15.20 -1.88 -26.42
N ASN A 158 14.30 -1.21 -25.70
CA ASN A 158 12.86 -1.21 -25.99
C ASN A 158 12.35 0.16 -26.49
N LYS A 159 13.24 1.01 -27.00
CA LYS A 159 12.96 2.42 -27.29
C LYS A 159 11.69 2.59 -28.13
N LYS A 160 11.53 1.78 -29.18
CA LYS A 160 10.39 1.80 -30.11
C LYS A 160 9.00 1.66 -29.45
N VAL A 161 8.92 1.06 -28.26
CA VAL A 161 7.67 0.83 -27.51
C VAL A 161 7.22 2.08 -26.75
N PHE A 162 8.16 2.98 -26.41
CA PHE A 162 7.87 4.17 -25.61
C PHE A 162 7.50 5.36 -26.50
N LYS A 163 6.33 5.32 -27.12
CA LYS A 163 5.78 6.40 -27.92
C LYS A 163 4.53 6.98 -27.26
N ASP A 164 4.27 8.26 -27.49
CA ASP A 164 2.99 8.87 -27.13
C ASP A 164 1.89 8.50 -28.14
N LYS A 165 0.66 8.99 -27.89
CA LYS A 165 -0.49 8.75 -28.76
C LYS A 165 -0.30 9.26 -30.20
N LYS A 166 0.61 10.21 -30.41
CA LYS A 166 0.94 10.78 -31.73
C LYS A 166 2.16 10.09 -32.37
N GLY A 167 2.65 9.01 -31.77
CA GLY A 167 3.81 8.26 -32.26
C GLY A 167 5.17 8.88 -31.92
N LYS A 168 5.20 10.01 -31.19
CA LYS A 168 6.46 10.66 -30.81
C LYS A 168 7.15 9.89 -29.71
N GLN A 169 8.45 9.69 -29.86
CA GLN A 169 9.28 8.97 -28.89
C GLN A 169 9.31 9.71 -27.54
N LEU A 170 8.93 9.01 -26.46
CA LEU A 170 9.05 9.49 -25.10
C LEU A 170 10.50 9.42 -24.62
N THR A 171 10.96 10.44 -23.91
CA THR A 171 12.28 10.49 -23.29
C THR A 171 12.38 9.52 -22.11
N PHE A 172 13.59 9.02 -21.81
CA PHE A 172 13.83 8.17 -20.63
C PHE A 172 13.23 8.73 -19.34
N LYS A 173 13.44 10.02 -19.03
CA LYS A 173 12.93 10.68 -17.82
C LYS A 173 11.41 10.56 -17.66
N LYS A 174 10.65 10.61 -18.77
CA LYS A 174 9.17 10.50 -18.75
C LYS A 174 8.67 9.09 -18.45
N VAL A 175 9.49 8.06 -18.69
CA VAL A 175 9.10 6.66 -18.55
C VAL A 175 9.96 5.91 -17.52
N GLU A 176 10.83 6.61 -16.80
CA GLU A 176 11.82 6.03 -15.90
C GLU A 176 11.17 5.19 -14.80
N GLU A 177 10.17 5.73 -14.11
CA GLU A 177 9.46 5.01 -13.04
C GLU A 177 8.72 3.77 -13.54
N TYR A 178 8.05 3.90 -14.70
CA TYR A 178 7.39 2.78 -15.37
C TYR A 178 8.39 1.66 -15.70
N ILE A 179 9.56 2.03 -16.23
CA ILE A 179 10.62 1.08 -16.57
C ILE A 179 11.16 0.41 -15.31
N ILE A 180 11.44 1.18 -14.25
CA ILE A 180 11.89 0.63 -12.97
C ILE A 180 10.88 -0.38 -12.44
N MET A 181 9.59 -0.06 -12.46
CA MET A 181 8.54 -0.97 -12.02
C MET A 181 8.48 -2.24 -12.90
N THR A 182 8.59 -2.08 -14.21
CA THR A 182 8.61 -3.21 -15.16
C THR A 182 9.79 -4.15 -14.86
N ILE A 183 10.98 -3.60 -14.62
CA ILE A 183 12.17 -4.39 -14.26
C ILE A 183 11.97 -5.10 -12.91
N ARG A 184 11.36 -4.44 -11.91
CA ARG A 184 11.03 -5.06 -10.62
C ARG A 184 10.09 -6.25 -10.80
N GLN A 185 9.03 -6.10 -11.59
CA GLN A 185 8.09 -7.19 -11.88
C GLN A 185 8.78 -8.36 -12.58
N GLN A 186 9.65 -8.08 -13.56
CA GLN A 186 10.42 -9.13 -14.25
C GLN A 186 11.35 -9.88 -13.30
N LYS A 187 12.12 -9.15 -12.47
CA LYS A 187 13.01 -9.75 -11.47
C LYS A 187 12.22 -10.57 -10.44
N PHE A 188 11.08 -10.04 -9.98
CA PHE A 188 10.19 -10.70 -9.03
C PHE A 188 9.63 -12.02 -9.59
N SER A 189 8.99 -11.96 -10.77
CA SER A 189 8.41 -13.13 -11.43
C SER A 189 9.47 -14.19 -11.71
N LYS A 190 10.62 -13.78 -12.27
CA LYS A 190 11.74 -14.71 -12.49
C LYS A 190 12.18 -15.40 -11.19
N ASN A 191 12.27 -14.68 -10.08
CA ASN A 191 12.69 -15.28 -8.81
C ASN A 191 11.61 -16.22 -8.23
N LEU A 192 10.34 -15.83 -8.32
CA LEU A 192 9.22 -16.63 -7.82
C LEU A 192 9.09 -17.94 -8.61
N MET A 193 9.16 -17.86 -9.93
CA MET A 193 8.95 -18.99 -10.84
C MET A 193 10.13 -19.97 -10.87
N LYS A 194 11.35 -19.54 -10.51
CA LYS A 194 12.54 -20.43 -10.44
C LYS A 194 12.32 -21.69 -9.61
N LYS A 195 11.48 -21.61 -8.57
CA LYS A 195 11.19 -22.70 -7.64
C LYS A 195 9.79 -23.30 -7.83
N ALA A 196 9.04 -22.82 -8.81
CA ALA A 196 7.68 -23.28 -9.04
C ALA A 196 7.70 -24.59 -9.83
N LYS A 197 7.05 -25.63 -9.28
CA LYS A 197 6.71 -26.84 -10.04
C LYS A 197 5.38 -26.59 -10.72
N ILE A 198 5.41 -26.45 -12.04
CA ILE A 198 4.20 -26.32 -12.86
C ILE A 198 3.84 -27.71 -13.36
N VAL A 199 2.62 -28.16 -13.08
CA VAL A 199 2.06 -29.39 -13.63
C VAL A 199 0.89 -29.00 -14.51
N ILE A 200 0.97 -29.31 -15.80
CA ILE A 200 -0.14 -29.17 -16.74
C ILE A 200 -0.92 -30.48 -16.68
N LYS A 201 -2.23 -30.39 -16.53
CA LYS A 201 -3.16 -31.53 -16.60
C LYS A 201 -3.98 -31.40 -17.87
#